data_AF-N1J825-F1
#
_entry.id   AF-N1J825-F1
#
_cell.length_a   1.000
_cell.length_b   1.000
_cell.length_c   1.000
_cell.angle_alpha   90.00
_cell.angle_beta   90.00
_cell.angle_gamma   90.00
#
_symmetry.space_group_name_H-M   'P 1'
#
loop_
_entity.id
_entity.type
_entity.pdbx_description
1 polymer ?
#
loop_
_entity_poly.entity_id
_entity_poly.type
_entity_poly.pdbx_seq_one_letter_code
_entity_poly.pdbx_strand_id
1 'polypeptide(L)'
;MGTQVWASLSIDSIFEEYTIQSAAPNNTINLELPLLPLTRALKSAINASSASIRLTKRKGIPVLSLTIITHIASGSNAANGLFDENNGDDGRSLREESLDAMIPRDREAIVTQDIPIRVLTAESVDGIHEPRVREPDAHVILPSLIQLKAISDRFTKLAMSPSAGPGKASSTTPGPKLELAANMHGSLRLSISTDALSISSVWTGLTNPELDPSQVGDGEESLADHPSTRLRMAGPEAWSTVRIDGRDWGKVLSVGRLGGRVIACFANEHALILYVYLSNHEGFDESVLTVGTHSHTNLCSHTSSIIFRLTVCKNRTAKFTPAPSEKHEW
;
A
#
# COMPACT_ATOMS: atom_id res chain seq x y z
N MET A 1 -18.64 -0.73 11.88
CA MET A 1 -17.62 0.28 11.54
C MET A 1 -16.65 -0.37 10.55
N GLY A 2 -16.58 0.12 9.32
CA GLY A 2 -15.61 -0.34 8.31
C GLY A 2 -14.42 0.62 8.26
N THR A 3 -13.23 0.10 7.94
CA THR A 3 -12.06 0.92 7.63
C THR A 3 -12.21 1.45 6.20
N GLN A 4 -12.06 2.77 6.01
CA GLN A 4 -11.99 3.37 4.68
C GLN A 4 -10.53 3.69 4.36
N VAL A 5 -10.11 3.36 3.14
CA VAL A 5 -8.76 3.65 2.65
C VAL A 5 -8.88 4.47 1.38
N TRP A 6 -8.17 5.59 1.34
CA TRP A 6 -7.97 6.41 0.16
C TRP A 6 -6.48 6.52 -0.12
N ALA A 7 -6.07 6.25 -1.35
CA ALA A 7 -4.67 6.33 -1.76
C ALA A 7 -4.57 7.26 -2.97
N SER A 8 -3.67 8.23 -2.88
CA SER A 8 -3.26 9.08 -3.99
C SER A 8 -1.78 8.84 -4.25
N LEU A 9 -1.47 8.41 -5.46
CA LEU A 9 -0.11 8.07 -5.88
C LEU A 9 0.29 8.95 -7.06
N SER A 10 1.54 9.41 -7.08
CA SER A 10 2.06 10.16 -8.23
C SER A 10 2.26 9.21 -9.42
N ILE A 11 1.85 9.63 -10.61
CA ILE A 11 2.01 8.83 -11.84
C ILE A 11 3.50 8.57 -12.11
N ASP A 12 4.32 9.62 -11.94
CA ASP A 12 5.77 9.59 -12.17
C ASP A 12 6.49 8.63 -11.21
N SER A 13 5.87 8.32 -10.06
CA SER A 13 6.42 7.36 -9.09
C SER A 13 6.12 5.90 -9.44
N ILE A 14 5.17 5.63 -10.34
CA ILE A 14 4.70 4.26 -10.66
C ILE A 14 5.05 3.84 -12.07
N PHE A 15 4.97 4.77 -13.04
CA PHE A 15 5.03 4.45 -14.47
C PHE A 15 6.20 5.17 -15.13
N GLU A 16 7.03 4.41 -15.86
CA GLU A 16 8.05 4.96 -16.75
C GLU A 16 7.42 5.56 -18.02
N GLU A 17 6.40 4.88 -18.55
CA GLU A 17 5.62 5.33 -19.72
C GLU A 17 4.13 5.35 -19.36
N TYR A 18 3.48 6.50 -19.57
CA TYR A 18 2.06 6.68 -19.25
C TYR A 18 1.35 7.47 -20.35
N THR A 19 0.25 6.90 -20.87
CA THR A 19 -0.61 7.56 -21.85
C THR A 19 -2.08 7.38 -21.47
N ILE A 20 -2.83 8.48 -21.41
CA ILE A 20 -4.27 8.46 -21.14
C ILE A 20 -5.01 9.40 -22.08
N GLN A 21 -6.09 8.89 -22.67
CA GLN A 21 -7.03 9.64 -23.49
C GLN A 21 -8.44 9.22 -23.13
N SER A 22 -9.26 10.18 -22.72
CA SER A 22 -10.65 10.00 -22.30
C SER A 22 -11.54 10.99 -23.01
N ALA A 23 -12.75 10.55 -23.36
CA ALA A 23 -13.80 11.43 -23.85
C ALA A 23 -14.54 12.18 -22.70
N ALA A 24 -14.25 11.83 -21.45
CA ALA A 24 -14.85 12.46 -20.28
C ALA A 24 -14.20 13.82 -19.95
N PRO A 25 -14.89 14.69 -19.19
CA PRO A 25 -14.33 15.95 -18.73
C PRO A 25 -12.99 15.76 -18.01
N ASN A 26 -12.08 16.70 -18.20
CA ASN A 26 -10.74 16.73 -17.58
C ASN A 26 -9.84 15.53 -17.93
N ASN A 27 -10.09 14.83 -19.05
CA ASN A 27 -9.31 13.68 -19.50
C ASN A 27 -9.18 12.57 -18.43
N THR A 28 -10.24 12.35 -17.66
CA THR A 28 -10.25 11.39 -16.54
C THR A 28 -10.92 10.07 -16.94
N ILE A 29 -10.41 8.96 -16.42
CA ILE A 29 -11.06 7.64 -16.56
C ILE A 29 -11.28 7.07 -15.17
N ASN A 30 -12.55 6.87 -14.80
CA ASN A 30 -12.93 6.27 -13.54
C ASN A 30 -13.23 4.79 -13.75
N LEU A 31 -12.54 3.93 -13.02
CA LEU A 31 -12.64 2.49 -13.15
C LEU A 31 -12.99 1.87 -11.81
N GLU A 32 -13.94 0.95 -11.80
CA GLU A 32 -14.14 0.03 -10.69
C GLU A 32 -13.67 -1.36 -11.08
N LEU A 33 -12.92 -1.99 -10.18
CA LEU A 33 -12.45 -3.34 -10.40
C LEU A 33 -12.34 -4.15 -9.11
N PRO A 34 -12.46 -5.48 -9.19
CA PRO A 34 -12.31 -6.35 -8.04
C PRO A 34 -10.85 -6.38 -7.56
N LEU A 35 -10.64 -6.13 -6.26
CA LEU A 35 -9.30 -6.02 -5.69
C LEU A 35 -8.50 -7.33 -5.73
N LEU A 36 -9.17 -8.47 -5.55
CA LEU A 36 -8.50 -9.76 -5.42
C LEU A 36 -7.81 -10.20 -6.74
N PRO A 37 -8.47 -10.15 -7.92
CA PRO A 37 -7.80 -10.37 -9.21
C PRO A 37 -6.65 -9.40 -9.46
N LEU A 38 -6.83 -8.10 -9.18
CA LEU A 38 -5.78 -7.11 -9.33
C LEU A 38 -4.57 -7.43 -8.46
N THR A 39 -4.78 -7.72 -7.18
CA THR A 39 -3.71 -8.05 -6.24
C THR A 39 -2.96 -9.31 -6.68
N ARG A 40 -3.66 -10.31 -7.20
CA ARG A 40 -3.04 -11.53 -7.73
C ARG A 40 -2.17 -11.22 -8.96
N ALA A 41 -2.68 -10.42 -9.87
CA ALA A 41 -1.98 -10.01 -11.08
C ALA A 41 -0.72 -9.19 -10.78
N LEU A 42 -0.82 -8.24 -9.85
CA LEU A 42 0.33 -7.46 -9.38
C LEU A 42 1.36 -8.34 -8.64
N LYS A 43 0.91 -9.33 -7.85
CA LYS A 43 1.83 -10.27 -7.17
C LYS A 43 2.65 -11.11 -8.14
N SER A 44 2.09 -11.51 -9.29
CA SER A 44 2.87 -12.19 -10.32
C SER A 44 3.89 -11.29 -11.01
N ALA A 45 3.76 -9.97 -10.91
CA ALA A 45 4.70 -9.02 -11.49
C ALA A 45 5.87 -8.67 -10.57
N ILE A 46 5.93 -9.17 -9.32
CA ILE A 46 6.95 -8.77 -8.33
C ILE A 46 8.39 -9.05 -8.82
N ASN A 47 8.59 -10.15 -9.53
CA ASN A 47 9.90 -10.55 -10.06
C ASN A 47 9.98 -10.37 -11.59
N ALA A 48 9.06 -9.60 -12.16
CA ALA A 48 9.02 -9.37 -13.59
C ALA A 48 10.07 -8.36 -14.01
N SER A 49 10.62 -8.52 -15.21
CA SER A 49 11.50 -7.52 -15.82
C SER A 49 10.73 -6.33 -16.37
N SER A 50 9.50 -6.55 -16.83
CA SER A 50 8.60 -5.49 -17.28
C SER A 50 7.15 -5.86 -17.03
N ALA A 51 6.32 -4.86 -16.75
CA ALA A 51 4.88 -5.00 -16.63
C ALA A 51 4.18 -3.83 -17.31
N SER A 52 3.19 -4.12 -18.14
CA SER A 52 2.37 -3.10 -18.81
C SER A 52 0.90 -3.30 -18.51
N ILE A 53 0.20 -2.20 -18.23
CA ILE A 53 -1.24 -2.19 -17.95
C ILE A 53 -1.95 -1.52 -19.11
N ARG A 54 -2.94 -2.19 -19.70
CA ARG A 54 -3.72 -1.64 -20.82
C ARG A 54 -5.21 -1.81 -20.60
N LEU A 55 -5.96 -0.73 -20.84
CA LEU A 55 -7.41 -0.77 -20.93
C LEU A 55 -7.80 -1.34 -22.29
N THR A 56 -8.52 -2.46 -22.31
CA THR A 56 -8.94 -3.13 -23.57
C THR A 56 -10.39 -3.58 -23.51
N LYS A 57 -10.95 -4.01 -24.64
CA LYS A 57 -12.30 -4.56 -24.73
C LYS A 57 -12.23 -5.97 -25.32
N ARG A 58 -12.51 -7.00 -24.53
CA ARG A 58 -12.53 -8.40 -24.99
C ARG A 58 -13.96 -8.91 -25.09
N LYS A 59 -14.37 -9.36 -26.28
CA LYS A 59 -15.73 -9.88 -26.56
C LYS A 59 -16.85 -8.94 -26.06
N GLY A 60 -16.64 -7.63 -26.20
CA GLY A 60 -17.61 -6.63 -25.76
C GLY A 60 -17.45 -6.14 -24.31
N ILE A 61 -16.66 -6.82 -23.49
CA ILE A 61 -16.48 -6.52 -22.06
C ILE A 61 -15.20 -5.70 -21.84
N PRO A 62 -15.25 -4.57 -21.12
CA PRO A 62 -14.05 -3.82 -20.78
C PRO A 62 -13.21 -4.59 -19.75
N VAL A 63 -11.92 -4.72 -20.03
CA VAL A 63 -10.95 -5.42 -19.17
C VAL A 63 -9.67 -4.62 -19.02
N LEU A 64 -9.08 -4.68 -17.84
CA LEU A 64 -7.73 -4.19 -17.56
C LEU A 64 -6.76 -5.36 -17.78
N SER A 65 -6.00 -5.31 -18.87
CA SER A 65 -5.04 -6.33 -19.25
C SER A 65 -3.67 -5.98 -18.67
N LEU A 66 -3.16 -6.80 -17.75
CA LEU A 66 -1.80 -6.72 -17.24
C LEU A 66 -0.93 -7.73 -17.98
N THR A 67 0.04 -7.25 -18.77
CA THR A 67 1.04 -8.08 -19.45
C THR A 67 2.34 -8.01 -18.67
N ILE A 68 2.84 -9.17 -18.25
CA ILE A 68 4.00 -9.35 -17.40
C ILE A 68 5.06 -10.11 -18.20
N ILE A 69 6.27 -9.57 -18.27
CA ILE A 69 7.42 -10.20 -18.92
C ILE A 69 8.42 -10.56 -17.82
N THR A 70 8.88 -11.80 -17.81
CA THR A 70 9.87 -12.28 -16.82
C THR A 70 10.95 -13.06 -17.54
N HIS A 71 12.22 -12.72 -17.31
CA HIS A 71 13.34 -13.53 -17.76
C HIS A 71 13.39 -14.83 -16.97
N ILE A 72 13.29 -15.96 -17.67
CA ILE A 72 13.55 -17.26 -17.08
C ILE A 72 15.02 -17.56 -17.32
N ALA A 73 15.83 -17.45 -16.27
CA ALA A 73 17.15 -18.07 -16.29
C ALA A 73 16.93 -19.57 -16.53
N SER A 74 17.50 -20.10 -17.61
CA SER A 74 17.51 -21.55 -17.87
C SER A 74 18.35 -22.23 -16.79
N GLY A 75 17.72 -22.49 -15.64
CA GLY A 75 18.21 -23.42 -14.64
C GLY A 75 18.07 -24.83 -15.21
N SER A 76 19.20 -25.40 -15.59
CA SER A 76 19.40 -26.82 -15.83
C SER A 76 18.66 -27.66 -14.78
N ASN A 77 18.17 -28.84 -15.20
CA ASN A 77 17.67 -29.97 -14.39
C ASN A 77 16.18 -30.30 -14.56
N ALA A 78 15.78 -30.83 -15.72
CA ALA A 78 14.58 -31.68 -15.84
C ALA A 78 14.62 -32.65 -17.05
N ALA A 79 15.79 -33.12 -17.49
CA ALA A 79 15.88 -34.08 -18.61
C ALA A 79 17.06 -35.06 -18.57
N ASN A 80 17.64 -35.37 -17.41
CA ASN A 80 18.55 -36.51 -17.26
C ASN A 80 17.96 -37.49 -16.25
N GLY A 81 17.14 -38.41 -16.74
CA GLY A 81 16.53 -39.43 -15.90
C GLY A 81 15.94 -40.63 -16.65
N LEU A 82 16.38 -40.90 -17.89
CA LEU A 82 15.85 -42.01 -18.68
C LEU A 82 16.92 -42.61 -19.60
N PHE A 83 17.98 -43.23 -19.09
CA PHE A 83 18.64 -44.37 -19.74
C PHE A 83 19.29 -45.24 -18.67
N ASP A 84 18.49 -46.19 -18.19
CA ASP A 84 18.92 -47.36 -17.43
C ASP A 84 19.68 -48.30 -18.37
N GLU A 85 20.82 -48.81 -17.89
CA GLU A 85 21.72 -49.71 -18.59
C GLU A 85 21.05 -51.07 -18.84
N ASN A 86 20.84 -51.42 -20.11
CA ASN A 86 20.81 -52.83 -20.47
C ASN A 86 21.24 -53.07 -21.92
N ASN A 87 22.42 -53.67 -22.06
CA ASN A 87 22.75 -54.74 -23.00
C ASN A 87 22.66 -54.52 -24.52
N GLY A 88 23.81 -54.67 -25.18
CA GLY A 88 23.94 -55.43 -26.43
C GLY A 88 23.61 -54.74 -27.76
N ASP A 89 24.68 -54.52 -28.52
CA ASP A 89 24.74 -54.69 -29.98
C ASP A 89 23.98 -53.70 -30.90
N ASP A 90 24.57 -53.57 -32.09
CA ASP A 90 24.12 -52.89 -33.30
C ASP A 90 24.32 -51.38 -33.49
N GLY A 91 25.07 -51.10 -34.56
CA GLY A 91 25.52 -49.79 -34.99
C GLY A 91 24.40 -48.83 -35.33
N ARG A 92 24.58 -47.56 -34.93
CA ARG A 92 23.75 -46.45 -35.39
C ARG A 92 24.63 -45.25 -35.73
N SER A 93 24.58 -44.93 -37.03
CA SER A 93 24.68 -43.60 -37.62
C SER A 93 24.88 -42.46 -36.60
N LEU A 94 26.06 -41.85 -36.65
CA LEU A 94 26.29 -40.49 -36.17
C LEU A 94 25.35 -39.58 -36.96
N ARG A 95 24.12 -39.40 -36.47
CA ARG A 95 23.22 -38.34 -36.92
C ARG A 95 23.87 -37.06 -36.42
N GLU A 96 24.43 -36.33 -37.37
CA GLU A 96 24.92 -34.96 -37.29
C GLU A 96 24.18 -34.19 -36.19
N GLU A 97 24.85 -34.10 -35.04
CA GLU A 97 24.35 -33.42 -33.86
C GLU A 97 24.30 -31.94 -34.22
N SER A 98 23.08 -31.46 -34.46
CA SER A 98 22.80 -30.07 -34.78
C SER A 98 23.43 -29.17 -33.72
N LEU A 99 24.49 -28.45 -34.10
CA LEU A 99 25.21 -27.43 -33.33
C LEU A 99 24.35 -26.21 -32.93
N ASP A 100 23.02 -26.28 -33.10
CA ASP A 100 22.08 -25.18 -32.85
C ASP A 100 21.57 -25.16 -31.39
N ALA A 101 22.08 -26.04 -30.52
CA ALA A 101 21.69 -26.17 -29.12
C ALA A 101 22.52 -25.34 -28.12
N MET A 102 23.51 -24.55 -28.58
CA MET A 102 24.46 -23.82 -27.71
C MET A 102 24.27 -22.30 -27.66
N ILE A 103 23.11 -21.77 -28.02
CA ILE A 103 22.73 -20.41 -27.63
C ILE A 103 21.87 -20.52 -26.37
N PRO A 104 22.32 -20.03 -25.20
CA PRO A 104 21.44 -19.84 -24.05
C PRO A 104 20.34 -18.89 -24.50
N ARG A 105 19.19 -19.44 -24.91
CA ARG A 105 18.02 -18.60 -25.20
C ARG A 105 17.58 -18.08 -23.85
N ASP A 106 17.87 -16.81 -23.62
CA ASP A 106 17.23 -16.02 -22.58
C ASP A 106 15.72 -16.13 -22.82
N ARG A 107 15.06 -17.01 -22.04
CA ARG A 107 13.70 -17.45 -22.36
C ARG A 107 12.76 -16.55 -21.58
N GLU A 108 12.13 -15.63 -22.27
CA GLU A 108 11.14 -14.75 -21.66
C GLU A 108 9.80 -15.49 -21.52
N ALA A 109 9.23 -15.49 -20.32
CA ALA A 109 7.83 -15.84 -20.11
C ALA A 109 6.97 -14.58 -20.16
N ILE A 110 5.96 -14.60 -21.02
CA ILE A 110 4.96 -13.54 -21.13
C ILE A 110 3.64 -14.06 -20.57
N VAL A 111 3.16 -13.43 -19.51
CA VAL A 111 1.88 -13.75 -18.86
C VAL A 111 0.94 -12.57 -19.01
N THR A 112 -0.22 -12.78 -19.63
CA THR A 112 -1.28 -11.77 -19.73
C THR A 112 -2.45 -12.14 -18.82
N GLN A 113 -2.84 -11.22 -17.95
CA GLN A 113 -3.98 -11.39 -17.04
C GLN A 113 -5.03 -10.31 -17.32
N ASP A 114 -6.23 -10.74 -17.70
CA ASP A 114 -7.36 -9.86 -17.93
C ASP A 114 -8.22 -9.74 -16.67
N ILE A 115 -8.36 -8.53 -16.15
CA ILE A 115 -9.22 -8.23 -15.00
C ILE A 115 -10.48 -7.55 -15.52
N PRO A 116 -11.68 -8.12 -15.30
CA PRO A 116 -12.91 -7.45 -15.68
C PRO A 116 -13.09 -6.16 -14.88
N ILE A 117 -13.48 -5.10 -15.57
CA ILE A 117 -13.66 -3.77 -14.97
C ILE A 117 -15.04 -3.21 -15.29
N ARG A 118 -15.43 -2.18 -14.56
CA ARG A 118 -16.59 -1.34 -14.85
C ARG A 118 -16.13 0.09 -15.04
N VAL A 119 -16.40 0.65 -16.21
CA VAL A 119 -16.13 2.07 -16.49
C VAL A 119 -17.26 2.89 -15.88
N LEU A 120 -16.91 3.88 -15.06
CA LEU A 120 -17.85 4.72 -14.33
C LEU A 120 -18.00 6.08 -15.01
N THR A 121 -19.22 6.62 -15.00
CA THR A 121 -19.52 7.98 -15.49
C THR A 121 -19.13 9.02 -14.43
N ALA A 122 -18.89 10.27 -14.83
CA ALA A 122 -18.56 11.34 -13.89
C ALA A 122 -19.61 11.50 -12.77
N GLU A 123 -20.90 11.42 -13.13
CA GLU A 123 -22.02 11.50 -12.18
C GLU A 123 -21.97 10.39 -11.12
N SER A 124 -21.63 9.15 -11.51
CA SER A 124 -21.56 8.03 -10.58
C SER A 124 -20.42 8.14 -9.55
N VAL A 125 -19.44 9.02 -9.81
CA VAL A 125 -18.24 9.20 -8.97
C VAL A 125 -18.31 10.51 -8.17
N ASP A 126 -19.30 11.37 -8.42
CA ASP A 126 -19.43 12.68 -7.76
C ASP A 126 -19.51 12.57 -6.22
N GLY A 127 -20.11 11.50 -5.70
CA GLY A 127 -20.16 11.21 -4.26
C GLY A 127 -18.92 10.51 -3.69
N ILE A 128 -17.95 10.12 -4.52
CA ILE A 128 -16.73 9.41 -4.09
C ILE A 128 -15.58 10.39 -4.23
N HIS A 129 -15.35 11.14 -3.17
CA HIS A 129 -14.24 12.06 -3.05
C HIS A 129 -13.32 11.64 -1.89
N GLU A 130 -12.10 12.18 -1.91
CA GLU A 130 -11.19 12.07 -0.79
C GLU A 130 -11.90 12.50 0.50
N PRO A 131 -11.83 11.68 1.57
CA PRO A 131 -12.49 12.02 2.82
C PRO A 131 -11.91 13.31 3.37
N ARG A 132 -12.78 14.29 3.66
CA ARG A 132 -12.37 15.52 4.36
C ARG A 132 -12.01 15.15 5.79
N VAL A 133 -10.72 15.14 6.09
CA VAL A 133 -10.21 14.93 7.44
C VAL A 133 -9.99 16.29 8.08
N ARG A 134 -10.22 16.37 9.40
CA ARG A 134 -9.83 17.52 10.20
C ARG A 134 -8.31 17.66 10.27
N GLU A 135 -7.85 18.79 10.79
CA GLU A 135 -6.43 19.00 11.04
C GLU A 135 -5.87 17.97 12.04
N PRO A 136 -4.68 17.41 11.78
CA PRO A 136 -4.08 16.38 12.63
C PRO A 136 -3.55 16.97 13.94
N ASP A 137 -3.83 16.28 15.05
CA ASP A 137 -3.39 16.65 16.40
C ASP A 137 -1.96 16.19 16.70
N ALA A 138 -1.49 15.11 16.08
CA ALA A 138 -0.11 14.67 16.21
C ALA A 138 0.44 14.23 14.86
N HIS A 139 1.73 14.43 14.63
CA HIS A 139 2.43 13.90 13.47
C HIS A 139 3.80 13.38 13.89
N VAL A 140 4.13 12.16 13.47
CA VAL A 140 5.36 11.47 13.88
C VAL A 140 5.92 10.64 12.72
N ILE A 141 7.24 10.63 12.57
CA ILE A 141 7.91 9.71 11.65
C ILE A 141 7.81 8.30 12.23
N LEU A 142 7.20 7.38 11.48
CA LEU A 142 7.05 6.01 11.91
C LEU A 142 8.40 5.28 11.92
N PRO A 143 8.62 4.38 12.90
CA PRO A 143 9.74 3.44 12.85
C PRO A 143 9.56 2.44 11.70
N SER A 144 10.50 1.50 11.52
CA SER A 144 10.42 0.47 10.49
C SER A 144 9.03 -0.19 10.43
N LEU A 145 8.31 0.03 9.33
CA LEU A 145 6.95 -0.50 9.15
C LEU A 145 6.92 -2.02 9.16
N ILE A 146 8.03 -2.68 8.78
CA ILE A 146 8.16 -4.14 8.85
C ILE A 146 8.14 -4.61 10.32
N GLN A 147 8.87 -3.91 11.20
CA GLN A 147 8.88 -4.21 12.63
C GLN A 147 7.53 -3.89 13.27
N LEU A 148 6.96 -2.71 12.95
CA LEU A 148 5.64 -2.29 13.43
C LEU A 148 4.57 -3.32 13.01
N LYS A 149 4.65 -3.83 11.78
CA LYS A 149 3.78 -4.88 11.26
C LYS A 149 3.94 -6.18 12.02
N ALA A 150 5.17 -6.61 12.25
CA ALA A 150 5.45 -7.86 12.95
C ALA A 150 4.88 -7.85 14.39
N ILE A 151 4.88 -6.69 15.05
CA ILE A 151 4.30 -6.53 16.40
C ILE A 151 2.77 -6.44 16.32
N SER A 152 2.22 -5.63 15.41
CA SER A 152 0.77 -5.49 15.18
C SER A 152 0.09 -6.82 14.83
N ASP A 153 0.69 -7.61 13.93
CA ASP A 153 0.14 -8.90 13.52
C ASP A 153 0.10 -9.89 14.70
N ARG A 154 1.09 -9.84 15.62
CA ARG A 154 1.08 -10.65 16.84
C ARG A 154 0.00 -10.21 17.81
N PHE A 155 -0.15 -8.90 18.04
CA PHE A 155 -1.22 -8.36 18.91
C PHE A 155 -2.60 -8.79 18.41
N THR A 156 -2.82 -8.64 17.11
CA THR A 156 -4.08 -9.06 16.45
C THR A 156 -4.33 -10.55 16.65
N LYS A 157 -3.32 -11.41 16.43
CA LYS A 157 -3.45 -12.86 16.64
C LYS A 157 -3.75 -13.22 18.10
N LEU A 158 -3.06 -12.59 19.05
CA LEU A 158 -3.28 -12.83 20.49
C LEU A 158 -4.70 -12.44 20.90
N ALA A 159 -5.20 -11.31 20.43
CA ALA A 159 -6.56 -10.84 20.72
C ALA A 159 -7.67 -11.67 20.04
N MET A 160 -7.35 -12.40 18.97
CA MET A 160 -8.26 -13.35 18.33
C MET A 160 -8.31 -14.71 19.04
N SER A 161 -7.28 -15.06 19.80
CA SER A 161 -7.15 -16.38 20.45
C SER A 161 -8.16 -16.66 21.58
N PRO A 162 -8.59 -15.68 22.43
CA PRO A 162 -9.53 -15.96 23.52
C PRO A 162 -11.02 -15.98 23.09
N SER A 163 -11.36 -15.52 21.88
CA SER A 163 -12.77 -15.31 21.46
C SER A 163 -13.29 -16.27 20.38
N ALA A 164 -12.47 -17.21 19.89
CA ALA A 164 -12.87 -18.14 18.83
C ALA A 164 -12.51 -19.59 19.18
N GLY A 165 -13.52 -20.42 19.43
CA GLY A 165 -13.37 -21.87 19.32
C GLY A 165 -12.88 -22.29 17.93
N PRO A 166 -12.35 -23.50 17.75
CA PRO A 166 -11.74 -23.93 16.51
C PRO A 166 -12.80 -24.04 15.41
N GLY A 167 -12.85 -23.04 14.53
CA GLY A 167 -13.56 -23.12 13.25
C GLY A 167 -14.74 -22.18 13.07
N LYS A 168 -14.50 -20.87 12.95
CA LYS A 168 -15.23 -19.91 12.07
C LYS A 168 -14.73 -18.46 12.24
N ALA A 169 -13.50 -18.18 11.80
CA ALA A 169 -13.10 -16.80 11.55
C ALA A 169 -13.51 -16.42 10.12
N SER A 170 -14.74 -15.91 9.95
CA SER A 170 -15.16 -15.30 8.69
C SER A 170 -14.46 -13.95 8.50
N SER A 171 -14.12 -13.59 7.26
CA SER A 171 -13.60 -12.25 6.92
C SER A 171 -14.59 -11.12 7.21
N THR A 172 -15.86 -11.44 7.50
CA THR A 172 -16.96 -10.49 7.76
C THR A 172 -17.17 -10.12 9.23
N THR A 173 -16.58 -10.83 10.19
CA THR A 173 -16.70 -10.46 11.62
C THR A 173 -15.71 -9.34 11.96
N PRO A 174 -16.09 -8.28 12.69
CA PRO A 174 -15.17 -7.22 13.10
C PRO A 174 -13.99 -7.82 13.86
N GLY A 175 -12.76 -7.52 13.44
CA GLY A 175 -11.55 -7.99 14.07
C GLY A 175 -11.26 -7.18 15.34
N PRO A 176 -10.33 -7.63 16.18
CA PRO A 176 -9.98 -6.87 17.36
C PRO A 176 -9.35 -5.54 16.94
N LYS A 177 -9.73 -4.47 17.64
CA LYS A 177 -9.29 -3.11 17.32
C LYS A 177 -7.95 -2.84 17.99
N LEU A 178 -7.00 -2.36 17.21
CA LEU A 178 -5.75 -1.81 17.69
C LEU A 178 -5.95 -0.32 17.98
N GLU A 179 -5.42 0.12 19.10
CA GLU A 179 -5.35 1.53 19.48
C GLU A 179 -3.93 2.03 19.21
N LEU A 180 -3.80 2.91 18.22
CA LEU A 180 -2.56 3.61 17.91
C LEU A 180 -2.62 4.99 18.52
N ALA A 181 -1.60 5.39 19.26
CA ALA A 181 -1.53 6.70 19.86
C ALA A 181 -0.15 7.32 19.63
N ALA A 182 -0.10 8.60 19.30
CA ALA A 182 1.15 9.33 19.14
C ALA A 182 1.09 10.65 19.91
N ASN A 183 2.25 11.10 20.40
CA ASN A 183 2.39 12.42 21.01
C ASN A 183 3.28 13.33 20.15
N MET A 184 3.36 14.59 20.55
CA MET A 184 4.24 15.60 19.94
C MET A 184 5.62 15.67 20.62
N HIS A 185 6.05 14.58 21.27
CA HIS A 185 7.32 14.42 22.02
C HIS A 185 8.07 13.14 21.61
N GLY A 186 7.90 12.72 20.36
CA GLY A 186 8.68 11.62 19.77
C GLY A 186 8.30 10.23 20.27
N SER A 187 7.06 10.04 20.72
CA SER A 187 6.58 8.75 21.19
C SER A 187 5.36 8.26 20.40
N LEU A 188 5.39 6.96 20.10
CA LEU A 188 4.30 6.22 19.46
C LEU A 188 3.95 5.05 20.37
N ARG A 189 2.66 4.75 20.51
CA ARG A 189 2.13 3.64 21.27
C ARG A 189 1.18 2.84 20.40
N LEU A 190 1.33 1.52 20.43
CA LEU A 190 0.39 0.56 19.87
C LEU A 190 -0.14 -0.27 21.02
N SER A 191 -1.44 -0.39 21.15
CA SER A 191 -2.05 -1.19 22.21
C SER A 191 -3.27 -1.95 21.74
N ILE A 192 -3.57 -3.02 22.47
CA ILE A 192 -4.77 -3.84 22.31
C ILE A 192 -5.27 -4.23 23.68
N SER A 193 -6.58 -4.06 23.89
CA SER A 193 -7.24 -4.42 25.15
C SER A 193 -8.41 -5.34 24.84
N THR A 194 -8.46 -6.48 25.51
CA THR A 194 -9.55 -7.46 25.50
C THR A 194 -9.81 -7.93 26.93
N ASP A 195 -10.90 -8.66 27.15
CA ASP A 195 -11.26 -9.15 28.49
C ASP A 195 -10.20 -10.05 29.14
N ALA A 196 -9.37 -10.72 28.32
CA ALA A 196 -8.37 -11.67 28.78
C ALA A 196 -6.94 -11.10 28.81
N LEU A 197 -6.66 -10.04 28.05
CA LEU A 197 -5.30 -9.48 27.94
C LEU A 197 -5.35 -8.00 27.58
N SER A 198 -4.41 -7.24 28.15
CA SER A 198 -4.08 -5.88 27.73
C SER A 198 -2.58 -5.82 27.45
N ILE A 199 -2.21 -5.47 26.22
CA ILE A 199 -0.82 -5.42 25.76
C ILE A 199 -0.59 -4.06 25.10
N SER A 200 0.53 -3.41 25.42
CA SER A 200 0.97 -2.21 24.73
C SER A 200 2.47 -2.23 24.45
N SER A 201 2.85 -1.74 23.29
CA SER A 201 4.24 -1.45 22.90
C SER A 201 4.38 0.06 22.70
N VAL A 202 5.48 0.62 23.20
CA VAL A 202 5.82 2.04 23.09
C VAL A 202 7.17 2.17 22.39
N TRP A 203 7.23 3.06 21.41
CA TRP A 203 8.45 3.51 20.75
C TRP A 203 8.71 4.94 21.18
N THR A 204 9.95 5.24 21.57
CA THR A 204 10.40 6.55 22.03
C THR A 204 11.58 7.02 21.19
N GLY A 205 11.86 8.32 21.20
CA GLY A 205 12.96 8.90 20.42
C GLY A 205 12.65 8.99 18.92
N LEU A 206 11.38 9.03 18.55
CA LEU A 206 10.94 9.32 17.19
C LEU A 206 10.98 10.84 16.94
N THR A 207 11.00 11.22 15.67
CA THR A 207 11.00 12.62 15.26
C THR A 207 9.58 13.09 14.92
N ASN A 208 9.19 14.26 15.42
CA ASN A 208 7.99 14.98 14.99
C ASN A 208 8.41 16.03 13.94
N PRO A 209 8.06 15.86 12.65
CA PRO A 209 8.42 16.82 11.60
C PRO A 209 7.66 18.14 11.80
N GLU A 210 8.24 19.30 11.45
CA GLU A 210 7.50 20.57 11.60
C GLU A 210 6.57 20.82 10.40
N LEU A 211 5.42 21.44 10.67
CA LEU A 211 4.47 21.86 9.65
C LEU A 211 5.03 23.10 8.94
N ASP A 212 4.96 23.14 7.61
CA ASP A 212 5.30 24.34 6.85
C ASP A 212 4.27 25.46 7.12
N PRO A 213 4.68 26.61 7.67
CA PRO A 213 3.78 27.72 8.00
C PRO A 213 3.02 28.27 6.80
N SER A 214 3.52 28.07 5.58
CA SER A 214 2.89 28.55 4.35
C SER A 214 1.67 27.74 3.89
N GLN A 215 1.44 26.57 4.49
CA GLN A 215 0.36 25.64 4.10
C GLN A 215 -0.74 25.50 5.16
N VAL A 216 -0.59 26.11 6.34
CA VAL A 216 -1.67 26.23 7.34
C VAL A 216 -2.53 27.42 6.95
N GLY A 217 -3.85 27.24 6.93
CA GLY A 217 -4.84 28.05 6.20
C GLY A 217 -4.70 29.57 6.28
N ASP A 218 -4.10 30.11 7.35
CA ASP A 218 -3.96 31.55 7.59
C ASP A 218 -2.61 31.97 8.25
N GLY A 219 -1.50 31.25 8.00
CA GLY A 219 -0.15 31.66 8.44
C GLY A 219 0.23 31.34 9.90
N GLU A 220 1.21 32.06 10.47
CA GLU A 220 1.82 31.78 11.80
C GLU A 220 0.84 31.87 12.98
N GLU A 221 -0.17 32.75 12.91
CA GLU A 221 -1.15 32.94 13.98
C GLU A 221 -2.11 31.73 14.09
N SER A 222 -2.47 31.12 12.95
CA SER A 222 -3.24 29.87 12.91
C SER A 222 -2.42 28.65 13.36
N LEU A 223 -1.08 28.69 13.28
CA LEU A 223 -0.21 27.62 13.75
C LEU A 223 -0.15 27.58 15.29
N ALA A 224 -0.28 28.73 15.96
CA ALA A 224 -0.29 28.81 17.42
C ALA A 224 -1.54 28.12 18.01
N ASP A 225 -2.70 28.29 17.38
CA ASP A 225 -3.96 27.65 17.76
C ASP A 225 -4.17 26.25 17.16
N HIS A 226 -3.27 25.82 16.26
CA HIS A 226 -3.34 24.52 15.61
C HIS A 226 -3.35 23.36 16.62
N PRO A 227 -4.17 22.31 16.41
CA PRO A 227 -4.31 21.19 17.35
C PRO A 227 -2.98 20.53 17.71
N SER A 228 -2.02 20.46 16.79
CA SER A 228 -0.69 19.93 17.09
C SER A 228 0.13 20.78 18.06
N THR A 229 0.03 22.10 18.00
CA THR A 229 0.72 23.01 18.91
C THR A 229 0.13 22.90 20.31
N ARG A 230 -1.20 22.83 20.40
CA ARG A 230 -1.92 22.58 21.66
C ARG A 230 -1.54 21.24 22.28
N LEU A 231 -1.46 20.16 21.48
CA LEU A 231 -1.06 18.85 21.99
C LEU A 231 0.40 18.85 22.45
N ARG A 232 1.30 19.56 21.75
CA ARG A 232 2.69 19.75 22.18
C ARG A 232 2.79 20.45 23.53
N MET A 233 2.00 21.52 23.73
CA MET A 233 1.94 22.28 24.99
C MET A 233 1.33 21.49 26.14
N ALA A 234 0.40 20.57 25.86
CA ALA A 234 -0.21 19.70 26.87
C ALA A 234 0.80 18.71 27.51
N GLY A 235 1.98 18.54 26.91
CA GLY A 235 3.09 17.80 27.47
C GLY A 235 3.27 16.39 26.90
N PRO A 236 4.28 15.64 27.40
CA PRO A 236 4.65 14.33 26.85
C PRO A 236 3.62 13.22 27.13
N GLU A 237 2.78 13.40 28.16
CA GLU A 237 1.70 12.47 28.52
C GLU A 237 0.41 12.71 27.71
N ALA A 238 0.39 13.71 26.82
CA ALA A 238 -0.75 14.00 25.96
C ALA A 238 -0.66 13.18 24.66
N TRP A 239 -1.65 12.32 24.43
CA TRP A 239 -1.69 11.40 23.29
C TRP A 239 -2.85 11.72 22.35
N SER A 240 -2.60 11.67 21.05
CA SER A 240 -3.63 11.62 20.01
C SER A 240 -3.82 10.17 19.58
N THR A 241 -5.04 9.66 19.73
CA THR A 241 -5.35 8.23 19.63
C THR A 241 -6.27 7.93 18.44
N VAL A 242 -6.02 6.86 17.70
CA VAL A 242 -6.86 6.39 16.60
C VAL A 242 -7.02 4.87 16.72
N ARG A 243 -8.24 4.38 16.52
CA ARG A 243 -8.56 2.93 16.60
C ARG A 243 -8.80 2.35 15.22
N ILE A 244 -8.13 1.26 14.86
CA ILE A 244 -8.18 0.61 13.54
C ILE A 244 -8.32 -0.92 13.69
N ASP A 245 -9.01 -1.60 12.78
CA ASP A 245 -9.05 -3.08 12.75
C ASP A 245 -7.64 -3.64 12.51
N GLY A 246 -7.19 -4.57 13.33
CA GLY A 246 -5.83 -5.10 13.25
C GLY A 246 -5.47 -5.79 11.94
N ARG A 247 -6.46 -6.40 11.25
CA ARG A 247 -6.24 -7.03 9.94
C ARG A 247 -6.06 -5.98 8.86
N ASP A 248 -6.81 -4.89 8.91
CA ASP A 248 -6.69 -3.79 7.95
C ASP A 248 -5.40 -3.01 8.17
N TRP A 249 -5.05 -2.74 9.43
CA TRP A 249 -3.77 -2.14 9.77
C TRP A 249 -2.59 -2.99 9.30
N GLY A 250 -2.66 -4.31 9.45
CA GLY A 250 -1.66 -5.23 8.90
C GLY A 250 -1.53 -5.17 7.36
N LYS A 251 -2.62 -4.89 6.63
CA LYS A 251 -2.56 -4.66 5.17
C LYS A 251 -1.90 -3.33 4.85
N VAL A 252 -2.27 -2.25 5.55
CA VAL A 252 -1.69 -0.91 5.38
C VAL A 252 -0.18 -0.95 5.58
N LEU A 253 0.30 -1.59 6.65
CA LEU A 253 1.74 -1.70 6.93
C LEU A 253 2.53 -2.55 5.92
N SER A 254 1.85 -3.27 5.02
CA SER A 254 2.53 -3.96 3.92
C SER A 254 3.19 -3.00 2.93
N VAL A 255 2.83 -1.71 2.95
CA VAL A 255 3.52 -0.64 2.21
C VAL A 255 4.99 -0.51 2.60
N GLY A 256 5.36 -0.93 3.83
CA GLY A 256 6.74 -0.94 4.30
C GLY A 256 7.73 -1.75 3.46
N ARG A 257 7.26 -2.59 2.53
CA ARG A 257 8.11 -3.31 1.57
C ARG A 257 8.67 -2.41 0.47
N LEU A 258 8.00 -1.29 0.17
CA LEU A 258 8.43 -0.35 -0.86
C LEU A 258 9.67 0.45 -0.43
N GLY A 259 10.07 0.36 0.84
CA GLY A 259 11.07 1.24 1.43
C GLY A 259 10.53 2.66 1.58
N GLY A 260 11.37 3.55 2.12
CA GLY A 260 11.03 4.97 2.27
C GLY A 260 10.63 5.40 3.69
N ARG A 261 10.46 6.71 3.83
CA ARG A 261 10.10 7.38 5.08
C ARG A 261 8.58 7.52 5.14
N VAL A 262 7.99 7.24 6.30
CA VAL A 262 6.53 7.39 6.49
C VAL A 262 6.24 8.33 7.64
N ILE A 263 5.45 9.37 7.38
CA ILE A 263 4.94 10.29 8.40
C ILE A 263 3.50 9.92 8.68
N ALA A 264 3.19 9.63 9.94
CA ALA A 264 1.83 9.35 10.40
C ALA A 264 1.24 10.57 11.10
N CYS A 265 0.09 11.03 10.62
CA CYS A 265 -0.66 12.14 11.17
C CYS A 265 -1.97 11.64 11.78
N PHE A 266 -2.15 11.92 13.06
CA PHE A 266 -3.25 11.43 13.89
C PHE A 266 -4.27 12.55 14.08
N ALA A 267 -5.45 12.37 13.50
CA ALA A 267 -6.66 13.09 13.90
C ALA A 267 -7.35 12.28 15.01
N ASN A 268 -7.14 12.67 16.27
CA ASN A 268 -7.62 12.01 17.49
C ASN A 268 -9.09 11.54 17.40
N GLU A 269 -9.30 10.23 17.52
CA GLU A 269 -10.57 9.49 17.42
C GLU A 269 -11.28 9.54 16.04
N HIS A 270 -10.61 10.05 14.99
CA HIS A 270 -11.21 10.20 13.66
C HIS A 270 -10.46 9.45 12.55
N ALA A 271 -9.19 9.77 12.31
CA ALA A 271 -8.47 9.24 11.16
C ALA A 271 -6.95 9.26 11.34
N LEU A 272 -6.29 8.36 10.61
CA LEU A 272 -4.85 8.26 10.51
C LEU A 272 -4.44 8.53 9.05
N ILE A 273 -3.69 9.60 8.82
CA ILE A 273 -3.16 9.93 7.51
C ILE A 273 -1.69 9.49 7.47
N LEU A 274 -1.30 8.73 6.45
CA LEU A 274 0.06 8.28 6.24
C LEU A 274 0.64 8.93 4.98
N TYR A 275 1.64 9.78 5.15
CA TYR A 275 2.46 10.27 4.04
C TYR A 275 3.59 9.28 3.83
N VAL A 276 3.62 8.63 2.66
CA VAL A 276 4.61 7.64 2.27
C VAL A 276 5.51 8.28 1.22
N TYR A 277 6.76 8.54 1.61
CA TYR A 277 7.78 9.06 0.71
C TYR A 277 8.48 7.88 0.06
N LEU A 278 8.25 7.70 -1.24
CA LEU A 278 8.90 6.65 -2.02
C LEU A 278 10.25 7.16 -2.50
N SER A 279 11.30 6.37 -2.28
CA SER A 279 12.63 6.67 -2.81
C SER A 279 12.69 6.27 -4.28
N ASN A 280 12.59 7.23 -5.20
CA ASN A 280 12.88 7.00 -6.62
C ASN A 280 14.24 7.59 -6.99
N HIS A 281 14.85 7.04 -8.06
CA HIS A 281 16.26 7.26 -8.40
C HIS A 281 16.61 8.70 -8.84
N GLU A 282 15.61 9.56 -9.04
CA GLU A 282 15.76 10.95 -9.54
C GLU A 282 15.02 11.99 -8.66
N GLY A 283 14.40 11.58 -7.53
CA GLY A 283 13.64 12.48 -6.66
C GLY A 283 12.86 11.76 -5.56
N PHE A 284 12.43 12.53 -4.53
CA PHE A 284 11.49 12.04 -3.52
C PHE A 284 10.06 12.31 -3.98
N ASP A 285 9.36 11.28 -4.44
CA ASP A 285 7.94 11.41 -4.80
C ASP A 285 7.06 11.18 -3.56
N GLU A 286 6.12 12.12 -3.34
CA GLU A 286 5.18 12.08 -2.22
C GLU A 286 3.95 11.26 -2.62
N SER A 287 3.71 10.14 -1.93
CA SER A 287 2.47 9.38 -2.01
C SER A 287 1.68 9.54 -0.72
N VAL A 288 0.36 9.76 -0.83
CA VAL A 288 -0.50 9.98 0.33
C VAL A 288 -1.48 8.83 0.49
N LEU A 289 -1.47 8.21 1.66
CA LEU A 289 -2.39 7.14 2.03
C LEU A 289 -3.20 7.58 3.25
N THR A 290 -4.48 7.86 3.07
CA THR A 290 -5.39 8.25 4.13
C THR A 290 -6.21 7.04 4.60
N VAL A 291 -6.10 6.69 5.88
CA VAL A 291 -6.82 5.58 6.52
C VAL A 291 -7.76 6.14 7.59
N GLY A 292 -9.05 6.15 7.29
CA GLY A 292 -10.09 6.66 8.20
C GLY A 292 -10.88 5.54 8.87
N THR A 293 -11.34 5.79 10.10
CA THR A 293 -12.38 4.97 10.72
C THR A 293 -13.68 5.74 10.77
N HIS A 294 -14.72 5.18 10.14
CA HIS A 294 -16.00 5.87 10.02
C HIS A 294 -16.87 5.55 11.24
N SER A 295 -17.28 6.59 11.98
CA SER A 295 -18.36 6.53 12.97
C SER A 295 -19.67 7.04 12.34
N HIS A 296 -20.33 6.16 11.56
CA HIS A 296 -21.67 6.36 10.96
C HIS A 296 -21.92 7.67 10.18
N THR A 297 -21.97 7.60 8.84
CA THR A 297 -23.18 7.80 8.00
C THR A 297 -22.82 7.58 6.52
N ASN A 298 -23.56 6.68 5.86
CA ASN A 298 -23.74 6.55 4.41
C ASN A 298 -22.51 6.66 3.49
N LEU A 299 -21.84 5.54 3.26
CA LEU A 299 -21.37 5.14 1.92
C LEU A 299 -21.22 3.61 1.91
N CYS A 300 -21.68 2.96 0.84
CA CYS A 300 -21.83 1.51 0.65
C CYS A 300 -20.90 0.61 1.49
N SER A 301 -21.46 0.00 2.54
CA SER A 301 -21.00 -1.31 2.99
C SER A 301 -21.41 -2.33 1.93
N HIS A 302 -20.53 -3.27 1.59
CA HIS A 302 -20.70 -4.38 0.64
C HIS A 302 -20.23 -4.15 -0.80
N THR A 303 -18.95 -3.89 -1.00
CA THR A 303 -18.20 -4.51 -2.12
C THR A 303 -16.71 -4.33 -1.90
N SER A 304 -15.92 -5.41 -2.04
CA SER A 304 -14.44 -5.38 -2.05
C SER A 304 -13.88 -4.77 -3.36
N SER A 305 -14.53 -3.73 -3.87
CA SER A 305 -14.20 -3.02 -5.10
C SER A 305 -13.42 -1.76 -4.75
N ILE A 306 -12.28 -1.54 -5.41
CA ILE A 306 -11.57 -0.25 -5.37
C ILE A 306 -11.98 0.55 -6.60
N ILE A 307 -12.27 1.83 -6.38
CA ILE A 307 -12.46 2.79 -7.46
C ILE A 307 -11.11 3.44 -7.72
N PHE A 308 -10.51 3.13 -8.86
CA PHE A 308 -9.32 3.79 -9.34
C PHE A 308 -9.74 5.03 -10.11
N ARG A 309 -9.28 6.19 -9.64
CA ARG A 309 -9.39 7.45 -10.34
C ARG A 309 -8.04 7.80 -10.93
N LEU A 310 -7.88 7.60 -12.23
CA LEU A 310 -6.71 8.08 -12.96
C LEU A 310 -6.95 9.56 -13.28
N THR A 311 -6.23 10.45 -12.61
CA THR A 311 -6.32 11.90 -12.79
C THR A 311 -4.92 12.50 -12.72
N VAL A 312 -4.63 13.48 -13.57
CA VAL A 312 -3.46 14.35 -13.44
C VAL A 312 -3.72 15.27 -12.24
N CYS A 313 -3.27 14.88 -11.05
CA CYS A 313 -3.54 15.62 -9.82
C CYS A 313 -2.50 16.74 -9.64
N LYS A 314 -2.95 18.00 -9.48
CA LYS A 314 -2.13 19.08 -8.94
C LYS A 314 -2.09 18.93 -7.42
N ASN A 315 -0.89 18.75 -6.87
CA ASN A 315 -0.59 18.60 -5.45
C ASN A 315 -1.37 19.57 -4.55
N ARG A 316 -2.14 19.01 -3.60
CA ARG A 316 -2.39 19.62 -2.29
C ARG A 316 -1.90 18.64 -1.23
N THR A 317 -0.59 18.56 -1.08
CA THR A 317 0.08 17.87 0.03
C THR A 317 0.31 18.88 1.16
N ALA A 318 0.09 18.46 2.41
CA ALA A 318 0.66 19.17 3.54
C ALA A 318 2.18 18.97 3.44
N LYS A 319 2.91 20.04 3.11
CA LYS A 319 4.36 19.97 3.02
C LYS A 319 4.91 20.09 4.44
N PHE A 320 5.60 19.06 4.89
CA PHE A 320 6.44 19.15 6.08
C PHE A 320 7.74 19.83 5.70
N THR A 321 8.30 20.64 6.59
CA THR A 321 9.66 21.15 6.35
C THR A 321 10.61 19.94 6.29
N PRO A 322 11.50 19.88 5.29
CA PRO A 322 12.46 18.80 5.21
C PRO A 322 13.29 18.80 6.49
N ALA A 323 13.27 17.68 7.21
CA ALA A 323 14.14 17.51 8.37
C ALA A 323 15.60 17.73 7.93
N PRO A 324 16.41 18.49 8.68
CA PRO A 324 17.79 18.76 8.30
C PRO A 324 18.51 17.43 8.06
N SER A 325 19.11 17.29 6.88
CA SER A 325 20.01 16.17 6.63
C SER A 325 21.19 16.32 7.57
N GLU A 326 21.39 15.35 8.46
CA GLU A 326 22.67 15.19 9.13
C GLU A 326 23.71 14.94 8.03
N LYS A 327 24.41 16.02 7.65
CA LYS A 327 25.67 15.90 6.93
C LYS A 327 26.64 15.24 7.90
N HIS A 328 26.84 13.94 7.73
CA HIS A 328 28.06 13.30 8.21
C HIS A 328 29.21 13.87 7.39
N GLU A 329 29.80 14.98 7.86
CA GLU A 329 31.17 15.33 7.50
C GLU A 329 32.09 14.29 8.12
N TRP A 330 32.86 13.62 7.27
CA TRP A 330 34.02 12.81 7.64
C TRP A 330 35.23 13.70 7.85
#